data_AF-A0A507E5A9-F1
#
_entry.id   AF-A0A507E5A9-F1
#
_cell.length_a   1.000
_cell.length_b   1.000
_cell.length_c   1.000
_cell.angle_alpha   90.00
_cell.angle_beta   90.00
_cell.angle_gamma   90.00
#
_symmetry.space_group_name_H-M   'P 1'
#
loop_
_entity.id
_entity.type
_entity.pdbx_description
1 polymer ?
#
loop_
_entity_poly.entity_id
_entity_poly.type
_entity_poly.pdbx_seq_one_letter_code
_entity_poly.pdbx_strand_id
1 'polypeptide(L)'
;MGLFSHTNHASPPPQSNGSLSLPSPLAPPASLYAAPPIPADSTVDTTDPLAIAIYYHEANVLEVATYYFSIAAARGHPVGLFMYAMSMRHGWGCQKNEQEAVRLLQKAAETAVMDLNMGIGTSMKGTLKKIATTELTLAIYELAMSFKQGWGVQKSKTTATYYMTIAAQLGDVDAQQELGECYLRGEGVKRDKKMAAKWFREAEKQGAHMVSMQWIWKPKYDP
;
A
#
# COMPACT_ATOMS: atom_id res chain seq x y z
N MET A 1 -14.03 20.69 16.10
CA MET A 1 -15.42 20.39 15.65
C MET A 1 -15.34 19.20 14.71
N GLY A 2 -16.18 18.19 14.94
CA GLY A 2 -15.92 16.77 14.69
C GLY A 2 -15.72 16.35 13.23
N LEU A 3 -14.70 15.49 13.02
CA LEU A 3 -14.36 14.86 11.73
C LEU A 3 -15.12 13.54 11.46
N PHE A 4 -16.19 13.26 12.20
CA PHE A 4 -16.89 11.98 12.12
C PHE A 4 -18.40 12.18 12.13
N SER A 5 -18.97 12.59 11.01
CA SER A 5 -20.42 12.46 10.80
C SER A 5 -20.70 12.27 9.31
N HIS A 6 -21.26 11.10 9.01
CA HIS A 6 -21.78 10.63 7.71
C HIS A 6 -20.80 9.84 6.83
N THR A 7 -20.34 8.68 7.31
CA THR A 7 -19.95 7.57 6.43
C THR A 7 -20.82 6.36 6.74
N ASN A 8 -21.56 5.89 5.75
CA ASN A 8 -22.32 4.64 5.79
C ASN A 8 -21.29 3.51 5.96
N HIS A 9 -21.17 2.98 7.18
CA HIS A 9 -20.11 2.04 7.53
C HIS A 9 -20.28 0.72 6.79
N ALA A 10 -19.41 0.45 5.81
CA ALA A 10 -19.08 -0.92 5.48
C ALA A 10 -18.42 -1.51 6.73
N SER A 11 -18.99 -2.57 7.29
CA SER A 11 -18.40 -3.27 8.43
C SER A 11 -16.98 -3.71 8.07
N PRO A 12 -15.98 -3.51 8.96
CA PRO A 12 -14.64 -4.00 8.70
C PRO A 12 -14.69 -5.52 8.47
N PRO A 13 -13.83 -6.07 7.58
CA PRO A 13 -13.71 -7.51 7.43
C PRO A 13 -13.33 -8.15 8.77
N PRO A 14 -13.68 -9.43 9.00
CA PRO A 14 -13.31 -10.13 10.23
C PRO A 14 -11.79 -10.06 10.43
N GLN A 15 -11.38 -9.44 11.53
CA GLN A 15 -9.98 -9.40 11.93
C GLN A 15 -9.54 -10.82 12.29
N SER A 16 -8.39 -11.26 11.79
CA SER A 16 -7.72 -12.43 12.36
C SER A 16 -7.37 -12.10 13.81
N ASN A 17 -7.99 -12.79 14.76
CA ASN A 17 -7.72 -12.64 16.20
C ASN A 17 -6.28 -13.11 16.49
N GLY A 18 -5.33 -12.20 16.39
CA GLY A 18 -3.89 -12.41 16.66
C GLY A 18 -3.04 -11.54 15.73
N SER A 19 -2.06 -10.81 16.27
CA SER A 19 -1.11 -10.05 15.45
C SER A 19 -0.35 -11.00 14.53
N LEU A 20 -0.29 -10.73 13.24
CA LEU A 20 0.38 -11.60 12.28
C LEU A 20 1.89 -11.70 12.61
N SER A 21 2.47 -12.90 12.49
CA SER A 21 3.91 -13.10 12.71
C SER A 21 4.75 -12.49 11.57
N LEU A 22 6.00 -12.14 11.86
CA LEU A 22 6.95 -11.75 10.81
C LEU A 22 7.31 -12.96 9.93
N PRO A 23 7.58 -12.76 8.63
CA PRO A 23 8.01 -13.84 7.75
C PRO A 23 9.43 -14.31 8.09
N SER A 24 9.74 -15.54 7.72
CA SER A 24 11.12 -15.99 7.59
C SER A 24 11.75 -15.40 6.32
N PRO A 25 13.03 -15.01 6.35
CA PRO A 25 13.73 -14.58 5.15
C PRO A 25 13.88 -15.75 4.17
N LEU A 26 13.98 -15.44 2.87
CA LEU A 26 14.32 -16.43 1.85
C LEU A 26 15.73 -16.98 2.07
N ALA A 27 15.98 -18.19 1.57
CA ALA A 27 17.34 -18.70 1.45
C ALA A 27 18.13 -17.84 0.43
N PRO A 28 19.45 -17.66 0.63
CA PRO A 28 20.27 -16.92 -0.32
C PRO A 28 20.25 -17.59 -1.70
N PRO A 29 19.85 -16.88 -2.78
CA PRO A 29 19.83 -17.44 -4.12
C PRO A 29 21.25 -17.55 -4.69
N ALA A 30 21.45 -18.42 -5.68
CA ALA A 30 22.76 -18.55 -6.33
C ALA A 30 23.18 -17.25 -7.05
N SER A 31 22.21 -16.49 -7.58
CA SER A 31 22.43 -15.20 -8.24
C SER A 31 22.99 -14.13 -7.30
N LEU A 32 22.84 -14.28 -5.98
CA LEU A 32 23.42 -13.38 -4.99
C LEU A 32 24.95 -13.29 -5.14
N TYR A 33 25.60 -14.41 -5.38
CA TYR A 33 27.07 -14.49 -5.49
C TYR A 33 27.59 -14.03 -6.86
N ALA A 34 26.71 -13.94 -7.86
CA ALA A 34 27.02 -13.48 -9.20
C ALA A 34 26.57 -12.02 -9.44
N ALA A 35 25.91 -11.41 -8.46
CA ALA A 35 25.37 -10.05 -8.57
C ALA A 35 26.51 -9.03 -8.74
N PRO A 36 26.33 -8.01 -9.60
CA PRO A 36 27.31 -6.93 -9.71
C PRO A 36 27.43 -6.21 -8.36
N PRO A 37 28.64 -6.00 -7.83
CA PRO A 37 28.80 -5.36 -6.54
C PRO A 37 28.30 -3.92 -6.58
N ILE A 38 27.77 -3.45 -5.45
CA ILE A 38 27.44 -2.04 -5.27
C ILE A 38 28.75 -1.23 -5.35
N PRO A 39 28.84 -0.19 -6.20
CA PRO A 39 30.02 0.65 -6.30
C PRO A 39 30.40 1.27 -4.95
N ALA A 40 31.69 1.28 -4.64
CA ALA A 40 32.21 1.78 -3.36
C ALA A 40 31.99 3.30 -3.17
N ASP A 41 31.81 4.04 -4.27
CA ASP A 41 31.49 5.47 -4.30
C ASP A 41 29.98 5.75 -4.28
N SER A 42 29.13 4.73 -4.23
CA SER A 42 27.68 4.91 -4.13
C SER A 42 27.27 5.46 -2.77
N THR A 43 26.11 6.14 -2.73
CA THR A 43 25.51 6.62 -1.48
C THR A 43 24.67 5.55 -0.76
N VAL A 44 24.69 4.30 -1.23
CA VAL A 44 23.86 3.22 -0.69
C VAL A 44 24.44 2.73 0.62
N ASP A 45 23.61 2.67 1.67
CA ASP A 45 23.99 2.04 2.93
C ASP A 45 24.04 0.51 2.77
N THR A 46 25.24 -0.03 2.59
CA THR A 46 25.45 -1.48 2.42
C THR A 46 25.27 -2.29 3.70
N THR A 47 24.90 -1.66 4.83
CA THR A 47 24.55 -2.34 6.08
C THR A 47 23.04 -2.51 6.26
N ASP A 48 22.24 -1.71 5.55
CA ASP A 48 20.80 -1.77 5.53
C ASP A 48 20.28 -2.67 4.40
N PRO A 49 19.65 -3.82 4.71
CA PRO A 49 19.07 -4.69 3.70
C PRO A 49 18.05 -3.99 2.80
N LEU A 50 17.31 -3.00 3.31
CA LEU A 50 16.33 -2.29 2.49
C LEU A 50 17.03 -1.45 1.42
N ALA A 51 18.06 -0.68 1.80
CA ALA A 51 18.84 0.11 0.85
C ALA A 51 19.48 -0.77 -0.24
N ILE A 52 20.03 -1.94 0.14
CA ILE A 52 20.57 -2.92 -0.81
C ILE A 52 19.47 -3.46 -1.74
N ALA A 53 18.30 -3.78 -1.19
CA ALA A 53 17.17 -4.31 -1.97
C ALA A 53 16.70 -3.30 -3.02
N ILE A 54 16.55 -2.02 -2.65
CA ILE A 54 16.14 -0.95 -3.55
C ILE A 54 17.15 -0.79 -4.69
N TYR A 55 18.45 -0.76 -4.37
CA TYR A 55 19.50 -0.67 -5.38
C TYR A 55 19.41 -1.80 -6.42
N TYR A 56 19.32 -3.06 -5.97
CA TYR A 56 19.23 -4.18 -6.90
C TYR A 56 17.90 -4.23 -7.64
N HIS A 57 16.81 -3.74 -7.04
CA HIS A 57 15.53 -3.62 -7.70
C HIS A 57 15.60 -2.60 -8.86
N GLU A 58 16.20 -1.43 -8.64
CA GLU A 58 16.43 -0.42 -9.68
C GLU A 58 17.38 -0.90 -10.78
N ALA A 59 18.37 -1.73 -10.42
CA ALA A 59 19.26 -2.41 -11.37
C ALA A 59 18.60 -3.62 -12.08
N ASN A 60 17.32 -3.90 -11.81
CA ASN A 60 16.55 -5.03 -12.35
C ASN A 60 17.15 -6.41 -12.04
N VAL A 61 17.90 -6.53 -10.93
CA VAL A 61 18.44 -7.78 -10.38
C VAL A 61 17.43 -8.34 -9.36
N LEU A 62 16.27 -8.74 -9.86
CA LEU A 62 15.07 -8.95 -9.03
C LEU A 62 15.20 -10.08 -7.99
N GLU A 63 15.87 -11.19 -8.32
CA GLU A 63 16.03 -12.30 -7.36
C GLU A 63 16.85 -11.89 -6.12
N VAL A 64 17.90 -11.09 -6.34
CA VAL A 64 18.74 -10.53 -5.26
C VAL A 64 17.97 -9.46 -4.49
N ALA A 65 17.26 -8.57 -5.20
CA ALA A 65 16.42 -7.55 -4.58
C ALA A 65 15.37 -8.18 -3.66
N THR A 66 14.64 -9.17 -4.15
CA THR A 66 13.60 -9.87 -3.39
C THR A 66 14.16 -10.64 -2.19
N TYR A 67 15.35 -11.23 -2.31
CA TYR A 67 16.06 -11.80 -1.17
C TYR A 67 16.29 -10.76 -0.07
N TYR A 68 16.83 -9.58 -0.40
CA TYR A 68 17.05 -8.53 0.59
C TYR A 68 15.75 -7.91 1.12
N PHE A 69 14.70 -7.76 0.30
CA PHE A 69 13.37 -7.38 0.78
C PHE A 69 12.83 -8.38 1.79
N SER A 70 13.05 -9.69 1.60
CA SER A 70 12.65 -10.72 2.56
C SER A 70 13.38 -10.60 3.91
N ILE A 71 14.65 -10.18 3.90
CA ILE A 71 15.41 -9.90 5.13
C ILE A 71 14.86 -8.66 5.84
N ALA A 72 14.63 -7.56 5.10
CA ALA A 72 14.05 -6.35 5.66
C ALA A 72 12.65 -6.63 6.24
N ALA A 73 11.84 -7.43 5.56
CA ALA A 73 10.53 -7.89 6.01
C ALA A 73 10.60 -8.73 7.29
N ALA A 74 11.56 -9.66 7.37
CA ALA A 74 11.80 -10.48 8.57
C ALA A 74 12.26 -9.65 9.78
N ARG A 75 12.89 -8.49 9.54
CA ARG A 75 13.22 -7.49 10.58
C ARG A 75 12.04 -6.57 10.93
N GLY A 76 10.89 -6.74 10.29
CA GLY A 76 9.69 -5.95 10.53
C GLY A 76 9.65 -4.60 9.81
N HIS A 77 10.52 -4.35 8.84
CA HIS A 77 10.49 -3.09 8.11
C HIS A 77 9.20 -2.98 7.25
N PRO A 78 8.38 -1.91 7.36
CA PRO A 78 7.13 -1.79 6.61
C PRO A 78 7.32 -1.78 5.09
N VAL A 79 8.27 -0.99 4.57
CA VAL A 79 8.65 -1.03 3.13
C VAL A 79 9.13 -2.41 2.71
N GLY A 80 9.95 -3.09 3.52
CA GLY A 80 10.43 -4.45 3.23
C GLY A 80 9.27 -5.45 3.13
N LEU A 81 8.33 -5.42 4.08
CA LEU A 81 7.11 -6.24 4.05
C LEU A 81 6.29 -5.97 2.80
N PHE A 82 6.07 -4.70 2.46
CA PHE A 82 5.34 -4.28 1.27
C PHE A 82 6.01 -4.76 -0.03
N MET A 83 7.29 -4.44 -0.24
CA MET A 83 8.01 -4.82 -1.46
C MET A 83 8.17 -6.32 -1.60
N TYR A 84 8.34 -7.04 -0.49
CA TYR A 84 8.36 -8.50 -0.50
C TYR A 84 6.99 -9.08 -0.87
N ALA A 85 5.91 -8.50 -0.37
CA ALA A 85 4.55 -8.89 -0.76
C ALA A 85 4.29 -8.66 -2.26
N MET A 86 4.68 -7.51 -2.80
CA MET A 86 4.56 -7.21 -4.23
C MET A 86 5.37 -8.20 -5.07
N SER A 87 6.59 -8.51 -4.63
CA SER A 87 7.42 -9.53 -5.27
C SER A 87 6.72 -10.90 -5.32
N MET A 88 6.17 -11.36 -4.19
CA MET A 88 5.44 -12.64 -4.14
C MET A 88 4.16 -12.64 -4.98
N ARG A 89 3.42 -11.53 -5.00
CA ARG A 89 2.18 -11.44 -5.78
C ARG A 89 2.45 -11.58 -7.28
N HIS A 90 3.50 -10.92 -7.77
CA HIS A 90 3.82 -10.87 -9.19
C HIS A 90 4.85 -11.91 -9.62
N GLY A 91 5.52 -12.58 -8.69
CA GLY A 91 6.60 -13.54 -8.97
C GLY A 91 7.91 -12.85 -9.35
N TRP A 92 8.18 -11.65 -8.83
CA TRP A 92 9.47 -10.98 -9.04
C TRP A 92 10.51 -11.64 -8.15
N GLY A 93 11.54 -12.22 -8.76
CA GLY A 93 12.68 -12.78 -8.03
C GLY A 93 12.37 -13.93 -7.06
N CYS A 94 11.14 -14.45 -7.07
CA CYS A 94 10.70 -15.54 -6.19
C CYS A 94 9.49 -16.28 -6.77
N GLN A 95 9.15 -17.42 -6.17
CA GLN A 95 7.94 -18.14 -6.55
C GLN A 95 6.69 -17.31 -6.20
N LYS A 96 5.79 -17.20 -7.18
CA LYS A 96 4.52 -16.50 -7.00
C LYS A 96 3.70 -17.13 -5.87
N ASN A 97 3.30 -16.31 -4.89
CA ASN A 97 2.45 -16.68 -3.77
C ASN A 97 1.55 -15.50 -3.37
N GLU A 98 0.36 -15.40 -3.97
CA GLU A 98 -0.55 -14.29 -3.72
C GLU A 98 -1.16 -14.33 -2.30
N GLN A 99 -1.34 -15.53 -1.72
CA GLN A 99 -1.91 -15.68 -0.38
C GLN A 99 -0.97 -15.10 0.67
N GLU A 100 0.30 -15.46 0.59
CA GLU A 100 1.32 -14.92 1.49
C GLU A 100 1.55 -13.43 1.25
N ALA A 101 1.46 -12.96 0.00
CA ALA A 101 1.50 -11.53 -0.30
C ALA A 101 0.43 -10.74 0.46
N VAL A 102 -0.82 -11.22 0.50
CA VAL A 102 -1.88 -10.53 1.25
C VAL A 102 -1.60 -10.52 2.75
N ARG A 103 -1.10 -11.63 3.30
CA ARG A 103 -0.69 -11.70 4.72
C ARG A 103 0.40 -10.68 5.04
N LEU A 104 1.39 -10.55 4.16
CA LEU A 104 2.48 -9.58 4.30
C LEU A 104 2.01 -8.12 4.18
N LEU A 105 1.05 -7.83 3.28
CA LEU A 105 0.46 -6.50 3.18
C LEU A 105 -0.36 -6.12 4.43
N GLN A 106 -1.11 -7.08 4.99
CA GLN A 106 -1.78 -6.88 6.29
C GLN A 106 -0.76 -6.56 7.37
N LYS A 107 0.34 -7.32 7.41
CA LYS A 107 1.41 -7.06 8.38
C LYS A 107 2.09 -5.70 8.17
N ALA A 108 2.35 -5.31 6.93
CA ALA A 108 2.93 -4.00 6.59
C ALA A 108 2.02 -2.86 7.08
N ALA A 109 0.72 -2.97 6.86
CA ALA A 109 -0.26 -2.00 7.32
C ALA A 109 -0.34 -1.95 8.86
N GLU A 110 -0.33 -3.10 9.55
CA GLU A 110 -0.28 -3.16 11.01
C GLU A 110 0.96 -2.46 11.58
N THR A 111 2.14 -2.78 11.06
CA THR A 111 3.41 -2.19 11.51
C THR A 111 3.42 -0.68 11.28
N ALA A 112 3.02 -0.21 10.09
CA ALA A 112 3.05 1.22 9.80
C ALA A 112 2.04 2.01 10.65
N VAL A 113 0.88 1.43 11.02
CA VAL A 113 -0.02 2.04 12.02
C VAL A 113 0.64 2.11 13.40
N MET A 114 1.33 1.06 13.83
CA MET A 114 2.05 1.07 15.10
C MET A 114 3.14 2.16 15.12
N ASP A 115 3.92 2.31 14.04
CA ASP A 115 4.95 3.35 13.93
C ASP A 115 4.36 4.76 13.99
N LEU A 116 3.24 4.99 13.29
CA LEU A 116 2.50 6.26 13.36
C LEU A 116 1.99 6.56 14.77
N ASN A 117 1.55 5.54 15.52
CA ASN A 117 1.01 5.68 16.88
C ASN A 117 2.10 5.81 17.95
N MET A 118 3.18 5.03 17.86
CA MET A 118 4.31 5.09 18.81
C MET A 118 5.09 6.39 18.68
N GLY A 119 5.18 6.96 17.47
CA GLY A 119 5.77 8.28 17.24
C GLY A 119 4.90 9.47 17.66
N ILE A 120 3.79 9.26 18.36
CA ILE A 120 3.02 10.33 19.04
C ILE A 120 3.69 10.72 20.37
N GLY A 121 4.53 9.85 20.97
CA GLY A 121 5.22 10.10 22.23
C GLY A 121 6.62 10.72 22.12
N THR A 122 7.27 10.61 20.96
CA THR A 122 8.57 11.22 20.67
C THR A 122 8.47 11.99 19.37
N SER A 123 9.06 13.19 19.33
CA SER A 123 9.06 14.13 18.21
C SER A 123 9.56 13.50 16.89
N MET A 124 8.73 12.71 16.20
CA MET A 124 9.00 12.30 14.83
C MET A 124 9.02 13.56 13.96
N LYS A 125 10.17 13.84 13.36
CA LYS A 125 10.33 14.92 12.37
C LYS A 125 9.29 14.72 11.26
N GLY A 126 8.66 15.79 10.78
CA GLY A 126 7.53 15.72 9.83
C GLY A 126 7.78 14.85 8.59
N THR A 127 9.04 14.76 8.12
CA THR A 127 9.46 13.89 7.02
C THR A 127 9.24 12.41 7.30
N LEU A 128 9.59 11.91 8.49
CA LEU A 128 9.43 10.50 8.85
C LEU A 128 7.96 10.11 8.98
N LYS A 129 7.14 11.01 9.53
CA LYS A 129 5.69 10.80 9.58
C LYS A 129 5.08 10.72 8.17
N LYS A 130 5.54 11.57 7.24
CA LYS A 130 5.05 11.55 5.84
C LYS A 130 5.41 10.24 5.14
N ILE A 131 6.64 9.78 5.32
CA ILE A 131 7.14 8.49 4.80
C ILE A 131 6.28 7.35 5.35
N ALA A 132 6.21 7.18 6.67
CA ALA A 132 5.37 6.18 7.34
C ALA A 132 3.89 6.18 6.89
N THR A 133 3.33 7.39 6.70
CA THR A 133 1.96 7.54 6.18
C THR A 133 1.84 7.05 4.74
N THR A 134 2.84 7.33 3.89
CA THR A 134 2.88 6.91 2.49
C THR A 134 2.96 5.39 2.39
N GLU A 135 3.86 4.74 3.13
CA GLU A 135 3.96 3.27 3.14
C GLU A 135 2.67 2.58 3.60
N LEU A 136 2.09 3.07 4.71
CA LEU A 136 0.82 2.56 5.21
C LEU A 136 -0.26 2.64 4.13
N THR A 137 -0.31 3.78 3.46
CA THR A 137 -1.32 4.09 2.43
C THR A 137 -1.21 3.13 1.25
N LEU A 138 0.01 2.89 0.74
CA LEU A 138 0.25 1.95 -0.35
C LEU A 138 -0.12 0.52 0.03
N ALA A 139 0.24 0.06 1.24
CA ALA A 139 -0.11 -1.28 1.70
C ALA A 139 -1.64 -1.47 1.80
N ILE A 140 -2.37 -0.48 2.32
CA ILE A 140 -3.84 -0.51 2.43
C ILE A 140 -4.49 -0.49 1.05
N TYR A 141 -4.01 0.34 0.12
CA TYR A 141 -4.48 0.37 -1.26
C TYR A 141 -4.32 -1.00 -1.93
N GLU A 142 -3.14 -1.61 -1.79
CA GLU A 142 -2.87 -2.92 -2.39
C GLU A 142 -3.68 -4.05 -1.75
N LEU A 143 -4.05 -3.95 -0.48
CA LEU A 143 -5.03 -4.84 0.14
C LEU A 143 -6.41 -4.68 -0.48
N ALA A 144 -6.86 -3.44 -0.69
CA ALA A 144 -8.13 -3.17 -1.36
C ALA A 144 -8.15 -3.82 -2.76
N MET A 145 -7.06 -3.69 -3.52
CA MET A 145 -6.91 -4.31 -4.83
C MET A 145 -6.90 -5.84 -4.77
N SER A 146 -6.24 -6.43 -3.78
CA SER A 146 -6.30 -7.87 -3.53
C SER A 146 -7.74 -8.37 -3.32
N PHE A 147 -8.57 -7.67 -2.53
CA PHE A 147 -9.98 -8.04 -2.36
C PHE A 147 -10.84 -7.76 -3.60
N LYS A 148 -10.52 -6.71 -4.38
CA LYS A 148 -11.22 -6.37 -5.63
C LYS A 148 -10.97 -7.45 -6.70
N GLN A 149 -9.71 -7.86 -6.84
CA GLN A 149 -9.24 -8.77 -7.90
C GLN A 149 -9.18 -10.24 -7.48
N GLY A 150 -9.25 -10.53 -6.19
CA GLY A 150 -9.17 -11.90 -5.65
C GLY A 150 -7.75 -12.45 -5.61
N TRP A 151 -6.73 -11.60 -5.52
CA TRP A 151 -5.34 -12.05 -5.42
C TRP A 151 -5.05 -12.53 -4.02
N GLY A 152 -4.90 -13.85 -3.87
CA GLY A 152 -4.59 -14.49 -2.58
C GLY A 152 -5.73 -14.49 -1.55
N VAL A 153 -6.89 -13.90 -1.88
CA VAL A 153 -8.07 -13.84 -1.00
C VAL A 153 -9.35 -13.98 -1.81
N GLN A 154 -10.44 -14.36 -1.14
CA GLN A 154 -11.76 -14.36 -1.74
C GLN A 154 -12.17 -12.94 -2.14
N LYS A 155 -12.67 -12.77 -3.37
CA LYS A 155 -13.18 -11.48 -3.87
C LYS A 155 -14.27 -10.94 -2.96
N SER A 156 -14.16 -9.67 -2.57
CA SER A 156 -15.18 -8.96 -1.81
C SER A 156 -15.17 -7.48 -2.17
N LYS A 157 -16.18 -7.04 -2.93
CA LYS A 157 -16.32 -5.62 -3.30
C LYS A 157 -16.51 -4.74 -2.07
N THR A 158 -17.24 -5.21 -1.07
CA THR A 158 -17.46 -4.48 0.19
C THR A 158 -16.16 -4.29 0.96
N THR A 159 -15.38 -5.36 1.12
CA THR A 159 -14.08 -5.29 1.80
C THR A 159 -13.07 -4.47 1.02
N ALA A 160 -13.04 -4.60 -0.31
CA ALA A 160 -12.21 -3.77 -1.16
C ALA A 160 -12.53 -2.28 -0.98
N THR A 161 -13.81 -1.91 -1.03
CA THR A 161 -14.24 -0.50 -0.90
C THR A 161 -13.98 0.04 0.50
N TYR A 162 -14.04 -0.81 1.53
CA TYR A 162 -13.66 -0.44 2.90
C TYR A 162 -12.18 -0.02 2.98
N TYR A 163 -11.26 -0.87 2.54
CA TYR A 163 -9.83 -0.53 2.54
C TYR A 163 -9.51 0.63 1.60
N MET A 164 -10.17 0.69 0.43
CA MET A 164 -10.05 1.80 -0.52
C MET A 164 -10.43 3.13 0.12
N THR A 165 -11.48 3.14 0.95
CA THR A 165 -11.90 4.33 1.70
C THR A 165 -10.82 4.81 2.65
N ILE A 166 -10.11 3.88 3.33
CA ILE A 166 -9.03 4.24 4.24
C ILE A 166 -7.84 4.83 3.46
N ALA A 167 -7.39 4.17 2.39
CA ALA A 167 -6.29 4.68 1.56
C ALA A 167 -6.62 6.06 0.96
N ALA A 168 -7.85 6.25 0.45
CA ALA A 168 -8.31 7.52 -0.09
C ALA A 168 -8.32 8.65 0.95
N GLN A 169 -8.68 8.34 2.20
CA GLN A 169 -8.64 9.28 3.33
C GLN A 169 -7.22 9.62 3.76
N LEU A 170 -6.27 8.70 3.59
CA LEU A 170 -4.85 8.94 3.83
C LEU A 170 -4.16 9.71 2.69
N GLY A 171 -4.89 9.98 1.60
CA GLY A 171 -4.45 10.85 0.52
C GLY A 171 -4.04 10.13 -0.75
N ASP A 172 -4.17 8.81 -0.83
CA ASP A 172 -3.83 8.05 -2.03
C ASP A 172 -4.67 8.49 -3.23
N VAL A 173 -4.00 8.93 -4.29
CA VAL A 173 -4.67 9.48 -5.47
C VAL A 173 -5.41 8.39 -6.25
N ASP A 174 -4.78 7.23 -6.41
CA ASP A 174 -5.38 6.08 -7.11
C ASP A 174 -6.60 5.56 -6.34
N ALA A 175 -6.52 5.46 -5.01
CA ALA A 175 -7.64 5.06 -4.18
C ALA A 175 -8.80 6.06 -4.22
N GLN A 176 -8.52 7.37 -4.30
CA GLN A 176 -9.55 8.39 -4.45
C GLN A 176 -10.29 8.25 -5.78
N GLN A 177 -9.58 7.98 -6.87
CA GLN A 177 -10.19 7.71 -8.18
C GLN A 177 -11.05 6.45 -8.13
N GLU A 178 -10.48 5.34 -7.63
CA GLU A 178 -11.15 4.05 -7.54
C GLU A 178 -12.40 4.11 -6.64
N LEU A 179 -12.32 4.80 -5.50
CA LEU A 179 -13.47 5.02 -4.63
C LEU A 179 -14.55 5.87 -5.30
N GLY A 180 -14.15 6.86 -6.11
CA GLY A 180 -15.05 7.61 -6.97
C GLY A 180 -15.82 6.69 -7.93
N GLU A 181 -15.13 5.74 -8.57
CA GLU A 181 -15.77 4.74 -9.44
C GLU A 181 -16.71 3.81 -8.66
N CYS A 182 -16.30 3.34 -7.47
CA CYS A 182 -17.13 2.51 -6.60
C CYS A 182 -18.46 3.19 -6.27
N TYR A 183 -18.44 4.47 -5.90
CA TYR A 183 -19.65 5.25 -5.65
C TYR A 183 -20.47 5.52 -6.93
N LEU A 184 -19.83 5.69 -8.08
CA LEU A 184 -20.52 5.92 -9.36
C LEU A 184 -21.28 4.67 -9.84
N ARG A 185 -20.67 3.49 -9.68
CA ARG A 185 -21.21 2.20 -10.13
C ARG A 185 -22.02 1.48 -9.04
N GLY A 186 -21.87 1.86 -7.77
CA GLY A 186 -22.48 1.17 -6.63
C GLY A 186 -21.78 -0.17 -6.32
N GLU A 187 -20.45 -0.21 -6.47
CA GLU A 187 -19.65 -1.40 -6.19
C GLU A 187 -19.20 -1.41 -4.74
N GLY A 188 -19.65 -2.39 -3.95
CA GLY A 188 -19.30 -2.51 -2.53
C GLY A 188 -19.92 -1.43 -1.62
N VAL A 189 -20.49 -0.37 -2.20
CA VAL A 189 -21.21 0.72 -1.55
C VAL A 189 -22.49 1.05 -2.31
N LYS A 190 -23.44 1.72 -1.65
CA LYS A 190 -24.62 2.27 -2.33
C LYS A 190 -24.18 3.33 -3.34
N ARG A 191 -24.73 3.28 -4.55
CA ARG A 191 -24.46 4.28 -5.59
C ARG A 191 -24.78 5.69 -5.10
N ASP A 192 -23.80 6.59 -5.18
CA ASP A 192 -23.91 7.99 -4.80
C ASP A 192 -23.02 8.88 -5.69
N LYS A 193 -23.66 9.57 -6.63
CA LYS A 193 -22.95 10.44 -7.58
C LYS A 193 -22.30 11.67 -6.92
N LYS A 194 -22.84 12.14 -5.78
CA LYS A 194 -22.27 13.29 -5.06
C LYS A 194 -20.97 12.88 -4.38
N MET A 195 -20.96 11.71 -3.74
CA MET A 195 -19.75 11.16 -3.14
C MET A 195 -18.70 10.81 -4.20
N ALA A 196 -19.11 10.24 -5.34
CA ALA A 196 -18.21 10.01 -6.46
C ALA A 196 -17.52 11.32 -6.90
N ALA A 197 -18.30 12.37 -7.17
CA ALA A 197 -17.76 13.68 -7.56
C ALA A 197 -16.86 14.31 -6.48
N LYS A 198 -17.13 14.07 -5.19
CA LYS A 198 -16.25 14.52 -4.10
C LYS A 198 -14.87 13.86 -4.21
N TRP A 199 -14.81 12.53 -4.33
CA TRP A 199 -13.53 11.82 -4.37
C TRP A 199 -12.73 12.08 -5.64
N PHE A 200 -13.40 12.19 -6.80
CA PHE A 200 -12.72 12.60 -8.02
C PHE A 200 -12.11 14.01 -7.92
N ARG A 201 -12.78 14.95 -7.23
CA ARG A 201 -12.21 16.30 -6.99
C ARG A 201 -10.97 16.24 -6.11
N GLU A 202 -10.94 15.39 -5.09
CA GLU A 202 -9.74 15.24 -4.26
C GLU A 202 -8.56 14.66 -5.06
N ALA A 203 -8.83 13.68 -5.94
CA ALA A 203 -7.79 13.13 -6.83
C ALA A 203 -7.26 14.19 -7.81
N GLU A 204 -8.15 14.96 -8.45
CA GLU A 204 -7.76 16.01 -9.39
C GLU A 204 -6.90 17.10 -8.74
N LYS A 205 -7.21 17.51 -7.49
CA LYS A 205 -6.39 18.48 -6.75
C LYS A 205 -4.94 18.02 -6.55
N GLN A 206 -4.71 16.71 -6.59
CA GLN A 206 -3.40 16.10 -6.45
C GLN A 206 -2.72 15.78 -7.79
N GLY A 207 -3.30 16.23 -8.92
CA GLY A 207 -2.70 16.12 -10.25
C GLY A 207 -3.16 14.92 -11.07
N ALA A 208 -4.13 14.13 -10.58
CA ALA A 208 -4.76 13.09 -11.40
C ALA A 208 -5.77 13.69 -12.40
N HIS A 209 -5.24 14.35 -13.42
CA HIS A 209 -6.02 14.90 -14.52
C HIS A 209 -6.54 13.77 -15.42
N MET A 210 -7.76 13.29 -15.16
CA MET A 210 -8.46 12.47 -16.13
C MET A 210 -9.24 13.39 -17.08
N VAL A 211 -8.76 13.49 -18.31
CA VAL A 211 -9.42 14.22 -19.42
C VAL A 211 -10.91 13.84 -19.55
N SER A 212 -11.25 12.61 -19.19
CA SER A 212 -12.60 12.05 -19.21
C SER A 212 -13.48 12.40 -17.99
N MET A 213 -13.13 13.35 -17.12
CA MET A 213 -13.98 13.74 -15.97
C MET A 213 -14.47 15.19 -15.98
N GLN A 214 -14.06 15.97 -16.99
CA GLN A 214 -14.46 17.38 -17.15
C GLN A 214 -15.98 17.61 -17.13
N TRP A 215 -16.79 16.64 -17.57
CA TRP A 215 -18.26 16.72 -17.57
C TRP A 215 -18.93 16.51 -16.20
N ILE A 216 -18.23 15.99 -15.18
CA ILE A 216 -18.77 15.91 -13.81
C ILE A 216 -18.60 17.26 -13.09
N TRP A 217 -17.62 18.07 -13.52
CA TRP A 217 -17.33 19.37 -12.96
C TRP A 217 -18.26 20.47 -13.49
N LYS A 218 -18.85 21.25 -12.58
CA LYS A 218 -19.47 22.55 -12.87
C LYS A 218 -19.19 23.51 -11.70
N PRO A 219 -18.85 24.79 -11.96
CA PRO A 219 -18.56 25.79 -10.92
C PRO A 219 -19.64 25.94 -9.83
N LYS A 220 -20.89 25.61 -10.16
CA LYS A 220 -22.04 25.66 -9.24
C LYS A 220 -22.03 24.62 -8.11
N TYR A 221 -21.00 23.78 -8.01
CA TYR A 221 -20.88 22.71 -7.00
C TYR A 221 -19.78 22.96 -5.96
N ASP A 222 -19.15 24.13 -5.98
CA ASP A 222 -18.30 24.60 -4.87
C ASP A 222 -19.19 25.32 -3.81
N PRO A 223 -19.01 25.02 -2.51
CA PRO A 223 -19.80 25.58 -1.42
C PRO A 223 -19.47 27.04 -1.10
#